data_AF-G7Y377-F1
#
_entry.id   AF-G7Y377-F1
#
_cell.length_a   1.000
_cell.length_b   1.000
_cell.length_c   1.000
_cell.angle_alpha   90.00
_cell.angle_beta   90.00
_cell.angle_gamma   90.00
#
_symmetry.space_group_name_H-M   'P 1'
#
loop_
_entity.id
_entity.type
_entity.pdbx_description
1 polymer ?
#
loop_
_entity_poly.entity_id
_entity_poly.type
_entity_poly.pdbx_seq_one_letter_code
_entity_poly.pdbx_strand_id
1 'polypeptide(L)'
;MVNIPKTRKTFCASSKCKKHTLHKVTQYKPGKASLHAQGKRRYDRKQSGYGGQTKPILRKKAKTTKKIVLRMECSQCKYKKQIAIKRCKHFELGEPAENYAAIIIIDSMTSVLNTDASLPYNHDLFESLIVKKNNKDGRGGDLLLPYYNHSEVPTPPNTHSGNLDRN
;
A
#
# COMPACT_ATOMS: atom_id res chain seq x y z
N MET A 1 -12.13 -20.89 7.44
CA MET A 1 -13.19 -20.05 6.83
C MET A 1 -13.08 -18.64 7.41
N VAL A 2 -13.34 -17.57 6.63
CA VAL A 2 -13.42 -16.20 7.17
C VAL A 2 -14.85 -15.69 6.97
N ASN A 3 -15.56 -15.43 8.07
CA ASN A 3 -16.91 -14.89 8.08
C ASN A 3 -16.88 -13.42 8.55
N ILE A 4 -17.56 -12.54 7.82
CA ILE A 4 -17.68 -11.11 8.17
C ILE A 4 -19.17 -10.73 8.18
N PRO A 5 -19.66 -10.02 9.21
CA PRO A 5 -21.06 -9.61 9.27
C PRO A 5 -21.41 -8.63 8.14
N LYS A 6 -22.66 -8.70 7.65
CA LYS A 6 -23.20 -7.79 6.63
C LYS A 6 -23.37 -6.35 7.14
N THR A 7 -23.35 -6.15 8.46
CA THR A 7 -23.42 -4.84 9.11
C THR A 7 -22.34 -4.71 10.16
N ARG A 8 -21.70 -3.54 10.26
CA ARG A 8 -20.68 -3.28 11.27
C ARG A 8 -20.71 -1.81 11.70
N LYS A 9 -20.60 -1.54 13.01
CA LYS A 9 -20.39 -0.18 13.53
C LYS A 9 -18.93 0.20 13.37
N THR A 10 -18.66 1.34 12.72
CA THR A 10 -17.31 1.84 12.50
C THR A 10 -17.33 3.34 12.26
N PHE A 11 -16.19 4.01 12.43
CA PHE A 11 -16.07 5.45 12.25
C PHE A 11 -16.38 5.86 10.79
N CYS A 12 -17.21 6.87 10.63
CA CYS A 12 -17.50 7.49 9.34
C CYS A 12 -16.73 8.79 9.20
N ALA A 13 -15.75 8.82 8.29
CA ALA A 13 -14.92 9.99 7.99
C ALA A 13 -15.64 11.08 7.16
N SER A 14 -16.90 10.85 6.78
CA SER A 14 -17.67 11.86 6.07
C SER A 14 -17.85 13.11 6.93
N SER A 15 -17.69 14.28 6.32
CA SER A 15 -17.89 15.58 6.97
C SER A 15 -19.25 15.69 7.68
N LYS A 16 -20.28 15.03 7.15
CA LYS A 16 -21.66 15.03 7.68
C LYS A 16 -21.85 14.18 8.94
N CYS A 17 -21.00 13.17 9.15
CA CYS A 17 -21.17 12.23 10.26
C CYS A 17 -20.10 12.39 11.33
N LYS A 18 -18.81 12.32 10.95
CA LYS A 18 -17.64 12.35 11.85
C LYS A 18 -17.85 11.55 13.16
N LYS A 19 -18.56 10.43 13.09
CA LYS A 19 -18.95 9.60 14.24
C LYS A 19 -19.06 8.14 13.85
N HIS A 20 -19.15 7.27 14.84
CA HIS A 20 -19.39 5.84 14.63
C HIS A 20 -20.83 5.61 14.17
N THR A 21 -21.00 5.03 13.00
CA THR A 21 -22.30 4.71 12.42
C THR A 21 -22.35 3.27 11.95
N LEU A 22 -23.56 2.74 11.74
CA LEU A 22 -23.75 1.46 11.10
C LEU A 22 -23.39 1.56 9.61
N HIS A 23 -22.54 0.63 9.17
CA HIS A 23 -22.14 0.50 7.78
C HIS A 23 -22.62 -0.83 7.21
N LYS A 24 -23.13 -0.81 5.98
CA LYS A 24 -23.42 -2.00 5.18
C LYS A 24 -22.12 -2.50 4.56
N VAL A 25 -21.80 -3.77 4.78
CA VAL A 25 -20.57 -4.42 4.32
C VAL A 25 -20.87 -5.18 3.04
N THR A 26 -20.11 -4.90 1.99
CA THR A 26 -20.19 -5.59 0.70
C THR A 26 -18.80 -5.96 0.22
N GLN A 27 -18.68 -6.98 -0.62
CA GLN A 27 -17.42 -7.29 -1.28
C GLN A 27 -17.19 -6.31 -2.44
N TYR A 28 -15.98 -5.73 -2.51
CA TYR A 28 -15.58 -4.93 -3.66
C TYR A 28 -15.45 -5.82 -4.91
N LYS A 29 -16.01 -5.35 -6.02
CA LYS A 29 -15.81 -5.92 -7.35
C LYS A 29 -15.14 -4.88 -8.25
N PRO A 30 -14.08 -5.24 -8.99
CA PRO A 30 -13.48 -4.34 -9.97
C PRO A 30 -14.48 -4.03 -11.09
N GLY A 31 -14.54 -2.77 -11.52
CA GLY A 31 -15.35 -2.36 -12.66
C GLY A 31 -14.73 -2.73 -14.01
N LYS A 32 -15.46 -2.46 -15.10
CA LYS A 32 -14.95 -2.59 -16.48
C LYS A 32 -13.79 -1.61 -16.70
N ALA A 33 -12.71 -2.07 -17.34
CA ALA A 33 -11.58 -1.21 -17.68
C ALA A 33 -11.99 -0.16 -18.74
N SER A 34 -11.58 1.09 -18.53
CA SER A 34 -11.84 2.19 -19.48
C SER A 34 -10.83 2.19 -20.63
N LEU A 35 -11.32 2.40 -21.86
CA LEU A 35 -10.49 2.51 -23.07
C LEU A 35 -9.79 3.86 -23.20
N HIS A 36 -10.40 4.92 -22.68
CA HIS A 36 -9.93 6.30 -22.82
C HIS A 36 -8.82 6.67 -21.83
N ALA A 37 -8.51 5.78 -20.88
CA ALA A 37 -7.41 5.96 -19.95
C ALA A 37 -6.09 6.16 -20.71
N GLN A 38 -5.28 7.12 -20.29
CA GLN A 38 -4.03 7.50 -20.98
C GLN A 38 -3.12 6.28 -21.25
N GLY A 39 -2.99 5.37 -20.28
CA GLY A 39 -2.19 4.16 -20.43
C GLY A 39 -2.70 3.21 -21.51
N LYS A 40 -4.02 3.08 -21.65
CA LYS A 40 -4.65 2.24 -22.68
C LYS A 40 -4.51 2.89 -24.07
N ARG A 41 -4.78 4.20 -24.20
CA ARG A 41 -4.54 4.95 -25.44
C ARG A 41 -3.09 4.84 -25.93
N ARG A 42 -2.12 4.96 -25.01
CA ARG A 42 -0.69 4.81 -25.31
C ARG A 42 -0.35 3.37 -25.74
N TYR A 43 -0.92 2.37 -25.05
CA TYR A 43 -0.71 0.96 -25.39
C TYR A 43 -1.24 0.65 -26.80
N ASP A 44 -2.46 1.08 -27.11
CA ASP A 44 -3.09 0.80 -28.40
C ASP A 44 -2.34 1.47 -29.55
N ARG A 45 -1.90 2.72 -29.37
CA ARG A 45 -1.02 3.41 -30.34
C ARG A 45 0.36 2.74 -30.49
N LYS A 46 0.91 2.16 -29.42
CA LYS A 46 2.17 1.42 -29.51
C LYS A 46 1.98 0.08 -30.23
N GLN A 47 0.81 -0.53 -30.04
CA GLN A 47 0.48 -1.85 -30.55
C GLN A 47 0.02 -1.83 -32.02
N SER A 48 -0.33 -0.67 -32.58
CA SER A 48 -0.71 -0.53 -33.98
C SER A 48 0.48 -0.68 -34.93
N GLY A 49 0.24 -1.28 -36.11
CA GLY A 49 1.26 -1.53 -37.12
C GLY A 49 1.90 -2.92 -37.00
N TYR A 50 3.07 -3.09 -37.62
CA TYR A 50 3.84 -4.34 -37.59
C TYR A 50 4.77 -4.41 -36.37
N GLY A 51 5.27 -5.60 -36.03
CA GLY A 51 6.22 -5.82 -34.93
C GLY A 51 5.66 -6.62 -33.74
N GLY A 52 4.42 -7.09 -33.81
CA GLY A 52 3.86 -8.05 -32.86
C GLY A 52 3.57 -7.46 -31.48
N GLN A 53 3.76 -8.25 -30.42
CA GLN A 53 3.41 -7.87 -29.06
C GLN A 53 4.45 -6.91 -28.44
N THR A 54 4.06 -5.68 -28.12
CA THR A 54 5.02 -4.61 -27.73
C THR A 54 5.28 -4.47 -26.23
N LYS A 55 4.54 -5.22 -25.39
CA LYS A 55 4.63 -5.19 -23.93
C LYS A 55 4.63 -6.61 -23.35
N PRO A 56 5.39 -6.87 -22.27
CA PRO A 56 5.50 -8.20 -21.69
C PRO A 56 4.17 -8.68 -21.09
N ILE A 57 3.88 -9.97 -21.29
CA ILE A 57 2.71 -10.66 -20.70
C ILE A 57 3.20 -11.54 -19.55
N LEU A 58 2.63 -11.35 -18.37
CA LEU A 58 2.95 -12.18 -17.20
C LEU A 58 2.34 -13.59 -17.36
N ARG A 59 3.19 -14.61 -17.54
CA ARG A 59 2.76 -16.01 -17.72
C ARG A 59 2.70 -16.81 -16.41
N LYS A 60 3.74 -16.74 -15.58
CA LYS A 60 3.86 -17.55 -14.36
C LYS A 60 3.31 -16.81 -13.15
N LYS A 61 2.11 -17.18 -12.68
CA LYS A 61 1.47 -16.60 -11.48
C LYS A 61 1.72 -17.49 -10.27
N ALA A 62 2.36 -16.95 -9.23
CA ALA A 62 2.65 -17.69 -8.00
C ALA A 62 1.53 -17.63 -6.95
N LYS A 63 0.76 -16.53 -6.90
CA LYS A 63 -0.26 -16.33 -5.85
C LYS A 63 -1.58 -16.99 -6.23
N THR A 64 -2.09 -17.85 -5.36
CA THR A 64 -3.35 -18.59 -5.54
C THR A 64 -4.59 -17.81 -5.07
N THR A 65 -4.44 -16.93 -4.08
CA THR A 65 -5.53 -16.12 -3.50
C THR A 65 -5.31 -14.63 -3.74
N LYS A 66 -6.34 -13.82 -3.54
CA LYS A 66 -6.29 -12.35 -3.62
C LYS A 66 -6.54 -11.75 -2.23
N LYS A 67 -6.12 -10.50 -2.02
CA LYS A 67 -6.61 -9.72 -0.86
C LYS A 67 -8.05 -9.33 -1.15
N ILE A 68 -8.97 -9.68 -0.27
CA ILE A 68 -10.36 -9.28 -0.41
C ILE A 68 -10.49 -7.85 0.12
N VAL A 69 -11.22 -7.01 -0.60
CA VAL A 69 -11.50 -5.64 -0.20
C VAL A 69 -12.98 -5.55 0.11
N LEU A 70 -13.30 -5.02 1.29
CA LEU A 70 -14.66 -4.73 1.72
C LEU A 70 -14.99 -3.30 1.37
N ARG A 71 -16.19 -3.09 0.83
CA ARG A 71 -16.79 -1.79 0.62
C ARG A 71 -17.82 -1.58 1.72
N MET A 72 -17.50 -0.67 2.62
CA MET A 72 -18.32 -0.26 3.76
C MET A 72 -19.11 0.99 3.37
N GLU A 73 -20.43 0.92 3.33
CA GLU A 73 -21.31 2.04 3.01
C GLU A 73 -22.04 2.52 4.26
N CYS A 74 -21.86 3.80 4.62
CA CYS A 74 -22.55 4.39 5.77
C CYS A 74 -24.06 4.50 5.50
N SER A 75 -24.88 4.01 6.43
CA SER A 75 -26.35 4.08 6.30
C SER A 75 -26.89 5.52 6.27
N GLN A 76 -26.21 6.47 6.91
CA GLN A 76 -26.68 7.85 7.07
C GLN A 76 -26.27 8.75 5.89
N CYS A 77 -24.96 8.83 5.60
CA CYS A 77 -24.44 9.76 4.58
C CYS A 77 -24.06 9.08 3.24
N LYS A 78 -24.24 7.76 3.12
CA LYS A 78 -23.86 6.96 1.93
C LYS A 78 -22.37 7.04 1.54
N TYR A 79 -21.53 7.58 2.43
CA TYR A 79 -20.08 7.59 2.26
C TYR A 79 -19.57 6.16 2.23
N LYS A 80 -18.66 5.89 1.29
CA LYS A 80 -18.09 4.57 1.03
C LYS A 80 -16.62 4.59 1.39
N LYS A 81 -16.19 3.65 2.23
CA LYS A 81 -14.78 3.39 2.54
C LYS A 81 -14.41 1.97 2.15
N GLN A 82 -13.14 1.80 1.75
CA GLN A 82 -12.61 0.50 1.35
C GLN A 82 -11.63 0.02 2.42
N ILE A 83 -11.78 -1.23 2.86
CA ILE A 83 -10.89 -1.87 3.83
C ILE A 83 -10.39 -3.18 3.22
N ALA A 84 -9.08 -3.34 3.10
CA ALA A 84 -8.47 -4.58 2.63
C ALA A 84 -8.23 -5.53 3.80
N ILE A 85 -8.66 -6.77 3.67
CA ILE A 85 -8.35 -7.83 4.64
C ILE A 85 -7.11 -8.64 4.20
N LYS A 86 -6.59 -9.46 5.12
CA LYS A 86 -5.56 -10.46 4.82
C LYS A 86 -6.07 -11.45 3.77
N ARG A 87 -5.16 -12.09 3.03
CA ARG A 87 -5.51 -13.08 2.01
C ARG A 87 -6.14 -14.30 2.68
N CYS A 88 -7.26 -14.77 2.16
CA CYS A 88 -7.96 -15.98 2.61
C CYS A 88 -8.38 -16.81 1.39
N LYS A 89 -8.55 -18.12 1.59
CA LYS A 89 -8.99 -19.06 0.54
C LYS A 89 -10.52 -19.04 0.37
N HIS A 90 -11.24 -19.07 1.49
CA HIS A 90 -12.71 -19.07 1.54
C HIS A 90 -13.19 -17.89 2.36
N PHE A 91 -14.18 -17.18 1.84
CA PHE A 91 -14.71 -15.94 2.40
C PHE A 91 -16.22 -15.86 2.19
N GLU A 92 -16.93 -15.57 3.28
CA GLU A 92 -18.39 -15.54 3.33
C GLU A 92 -18.87 -14.26 4.03
N LEU A 93 -20.01 -13.72 3.59
CA LEU A 93 -20.66 -12.59 4.24
C LEU A 93 -21.98 -13.02 4.88
N GLY A 94 -22.09 -12.83 6.19
CA GLY A 94 -23.36 -12.85 6.92
C GLY A 94 -24.00 -14.21 7.12
N GLU A 95 -23.18 -15.25 7.34
CA GLU A 95 -23.64 -16.48 8.00
C GLU A 95 -23.96 -16.17 9.48
N PRO A 96 -25.11 -16.62 10.02
CA PRO A 96 -25.49 -16.38 11.41
C PRO A 96 -24.48 -17.03 12.35
N ALA A 97 -23.91 -16.21 13.23
CA ALA A 97 -22.95 -16.67 14.22
C ALA A 97 -23.70 -17.20 15.43
N GLU A 98 -23.91 -18.52 15.50
CA GLU A 98 -24.17 -19.18 16.78
C GLU A 98 -22.93 -19.09 17.68
N ASN A 99 -21.69 -18.88 17.18
CA ASN A 99 -20.49 -18.95 18.03
C ASN A 99 -19.25 -18.16 17.55
N TYR A 100 -19.28 -16.84 17.33
CA TYR A 100 -18.02 -16.12 17.02
C TYR A 100 -17.96 -14.68 17.57
N ALA A 101 -17.99 -14.54 18.90
CA ALA A 101 -17.65 -13.28 19.59
C ALA A 101 -16.14 -12.92 19.49
N ALA A 102 -15.28 -13.88 19.13
CA ALA A 102 -13.82 -13.72 19.19
C ALA A 102 -13.21 -12.78 18.12
N ILE A 103 -13.82 -12.61 16.94
CA ILE A 103 -13.24 -11.77 15.87
C ILE A 103 -13.50 -10.28 16.10
N ILE A 104 -14.59 -9.92 16.81
CA ILE A 104 -14.94 -8.52 17.10
C ILE A 104 -13.95 -7.87 18.07
N ILE A 105 -13.38 -8.66 19.00
CA ILE A 105 -12.49 -8.18 20.07
C ILE A 105 -11.08 -7.83 19.54
N ILE A 106 -10.57 -8.55 18.53
CA ILE A 106 -9.21 -8.30 18.01
C ILE A 106 -9.11 -6.94 17.28
N ASP A 107 -10.17 -6.52 16.59
CA ASP A 107 -10.18 -5.22 15.88
C ASP A 107 -10.42 -4.03 16.83
N SER A 108 -10.95 -4.26 18.04
CA SER A 108 -11.01 -3.23 19.09
C SER A 108 -9.69 -3.09 19.85
N MET A 109 -8.96 -4.18 20.09
CA MET A 109 -7.69 -4.11 20.83
C MET A 109 -6.55 -3.46 20.01
N THR A 110 -6.51 -3.63 18.69
CA THR A 110 -5.50 -2.95 17.84
C THR A 110 -5.76 -1.46 17.67
N SER A 111 -7.00 -0.98 17.84
CA SER A 111 -7.29 0.47 17.83
C SER A 111 -6.97 1.18 19.13
N VAL A 112 -6.89 0.45 20.26
CA VAL A 112 -6.57 1.03 21.58
C VAL A 112 -5.05 1.18 21.78
N LEU A 113 -4.22 0.37 21.11
CA LEU A 113 -2.76 0.39 21.26
C LEU A 113 -2.01 1.22 20.20
N ASN A 114 -2.71 2.00 19.36
CA ASN A 114 -2.07 2.84 18.32
C ASN A 114 -2.26 4.35 18.56
N THR A 115 -2.56 4.74 19.79
CA THR A 115 -2.53 6.14 20.26
C THR A 115 -1.70 6.17 21.54
N ASP A 116 -0.68 7.03 21.54
CA ASP A 116 0.18 7.43 22.66
C ASP A 116 1.44 6.59 22.92
N ALA A 117 2.51 6.94 22.19
CA ALA A 117 3.82 7.28 22.77
C ALA A 117 4.76 7.76 21.66
N SER A 118 4.60 9.00 21.21
CA SER A 118 5.76 9.76 20.76
C SER A 118 6.60 10.07 22.00
N LEU A 119 7.55 9.20 22.33
CA LEU A 119 8.67 9.56 23.19
C LEU A 119 9.88 9.87 22.31
N PRO A 120 10.56 11.01 22.53
CA PRO A 120 11.78 11.34 21.80
C PRO A 120 12.89 10.42 22.33
N TYR A 121 13.31 9.45 21.52
CA TYR A 121 14.51 8.71 21.85
C TYR A 121 15.71 9.51 21.32
N ASN A 122 16.42 10.12 22.27
CA ASN A 122 17.66 10.85 22.05
C ASN A 122 18.68 9.94 21.36
N HIS A 123 19.22 10.42 20.24
CA HIS A 123 20.21 9.74 19.42
C HIS A 123 21.64 10.06 19.92
N ASP A 124 21.92 9.89 21.21
CA ASP A 124 23.28 10.06 21.74
C ASP A 124 23.44 9.21 23.00
N LEU A 125 24.58 8.51 23.12
CA LEU A 125 25.00 7.57 24.18
C LEU A 125 24.81 6.07 23.89
N PHE A 126 25.37 5.58 22.79
CA PHE A 126 25.94 4.22 22.77
C PHE A 126 27.17 4.15 21.86
N GLU A 127 28.15 5.02 22.11
CA GLU A 127 29.45 5.08 21.41
C GLU A 127 30.63 5.04 22.40
N SER A 128 30.60 4.15 23.38
CA SER A 128 31.78 3.98 24.26
C SER A 128 32.02 2.57 24.81
N LEU A 129 31.35 1.54 24.27
CA LEU A 129 31.46 0.19 24.84
C LEU A 129 31.58 -0.94 23.81
N ILE A 130 32.31 -0.72 22.71
CA ILE A 130 33.02 -1.81 22.00
C ILE A 130 34.40 -1.30 21.52
N VAL A 131 35.26 -0.91 22.47
CA VAL A 131 36.71 -0.89 22.27
C VAL A 131 37.35 -1.69 23.40
N LYS A 132 38.24 -2.62 23.01
CA LYS A 132 39.14 -3.48 23.81
C LYS A 132 38.55 -4.76 24.41
N LYS A 133 38.46 -5.79 23.56
CA LYS A 133 39.08 -7.08 23.89
C LYS A 133 39.99 -7.52 22.73
N ASN A 134 41.26 -7.15 22.85
CA ASN A 134 42.35 -7.72 22.05
C ASN A 134 42.63 -9.15 22.56
N ASN A 135 42.72 -10.17 21.69
CA ASN A 135 43.99 -10.77 21.26
C ASN A 135 43.80 -12.02 20.36
N LYS A 136 44.61 -12.09 19.28
CA LYS A 136 44.99 -13.25 18.44
C LYS A 136 43.83 -13.94 17.68
N ASP A 137 43.70 -13.82 16.37
CA ASP A 137 44.62 -14.37 15.37
C ASP A 137 44.68 -13.54 14.08
N GLY A 138 45.87 -13.49 13.48
CA GLY A 138 46.15 -12.69 12.30
C GLY A 138 45.38 -13.12 11.06
N ARG A 139 44.84 -12.12 10.35
CA ARG A 139 44.75 -11.99 8.88
C ARG A 139 44.19 -10.60 8.59
N GLY A 140 45.10 -9.65 8.38
CA GLY A 140 44.79 -8.29 7.95
C GLY A 140 44.28 -8.26 6.51
N GLY A 141 43.29 -7.41 6.27
CA GLY A 141 42.69 -7.15 4.98
C GLY A 141 41.70 -6.00 5.10
N ASP A 142 42.23 -4.78 5.18
CA ASP A 142 41.45 -3.54 5.19
C ASP A 142 40.76 -3.33 3.83
N LEU A 143 39.49 -3.74 3.73
CA LEU A 143 38.61 -3.32 2.64
C LEU A 143 37.84 -2.08 3.08
N LEU A 144 38.54 -0.96 2.95
CA LEU A 144 38.01 0.39 3.05
C LEU A 144 37.08 0.61 1.83
N LEU A 145 35.76 0.46 2.02
CA LEU A 145 34.77 0.84 1.01
C LEU A 145 34.50 2.34 1.12
N PRO A 146 34.80 3.15 0.09
CA PRO A 146 34.48 4.57 0.08
C PRO A 146 32.97 4.78 -0.04
N TYR A 147 32.42 5.59 0.86
CA TYR A 147 31.05 6.08 0.82
C TYR A 147 30.89 7.02 -0.39
N TYR A 148 30.18 6.60 -1.43
CA TYR A 148 29.89 7.45 -2.59
C TYR A 148 28.71 8.39 -2.26
N ASN A 149 29.04 9.67 -2.05
CA ASN A 149 28.09 10.78 -1.98
C ASN A 149 27.47 11.02 -3.36
N HIS A 150 26.22 10.62 -3.56
CA HIS A 150 25.42 11.09 -4.69
C HIS A 150 24.66 12.37 -4.30
N SER A 151 25.40 13.47 -4.25
CA SER A 151 24.83 14.82 -4.18
C SER A 151 25.57 15.67 -5.20
N GLU A 152 25.28 15.44 -6.48
CA GLU A 152 25.54 16.36 -7.60
C GLU A 152 24.96 15.71 -8.87
N VAL A 153 23.72 16.07 -9.22
CA VAL A 153 23.17 15.79 -10.55
C VAL A 153 23.46 17.01 -11.41
N PRO A 154 24.25 16.91 -12.50
CA PRO A 154 24.34 17.99 -13.46
C PRO A 154 22.97 18.20 -14.12
N THR A 155 22.40 19.39 -13.93
CA THR A 155 21.22 19.83 -14.67
C THR A 155 21.58 20.01 -16.15
N PRO A 156 20.72 19.58 -17.10
CA PRO A 156 20.97 19.82 -18.51
C PRO A 156 20.89 21.32 -18.83
N PRO A 157 21.73 21.84 -19.75
CA PRO A 157 21.70 23.25 -20.12
C PRO A 157 20.38 23.63 -20.81
N ASN A 158 19.86 24.80 -20.42
CA ASN A 158 18.71 25.46 -21.02
C ASN A 158 18.88 25.61 -22.54
N THR A 159 18.11 24.86 -23.33
CA THR A 159 17.86 25.25 -24.72
C THR A 159 16.89 26.41 -24.72
N HIS A 160 17.44 27.60 -24.94
CA HIS A 160 16.74 28.85 -25.14
C HIS A 160 15.60 28.69 -26.14
N SER A 161 14.44 29.21 -25.73
CA SER A 161 13.35 29.63 -26.60
C SER A 161 13.85 30.60 -27.67
N GLY A 162 13.90 30.14 -28.92
CA GLY A 162 13.95 30.99 -30.09
C GLY A 162 12.58 31.02 -30.75
N ASN A 163 11.85 32.12 -30.54
CA ASN A 163 10.79 32.53 -31.45
C ASN A 163 11.41 32.75 -32.83
N LEU A 164 10.90 32.05 -33.85
CA LEU A 164 10.96 32.51 -35.22
C LEU A 164 9.60 32.26 -35.86
N ASP A 165 8.86 33.36 -35.99
CA ASP A 165 7.77 33.53 -36.92
C ASP A 165 8.22 33.19 -38.35
N ARG A 166 7.40 32.44 -39.11
CA ARG A 166 6.91 32.77 -40.48
C ARG A 166 6.48 31.52 -41.26
N ASN A 167 5.27 31.66 -41.83
CA ASN A 167 4.56 30.89 -42.86
C ASN A 167 3.94 29.54 -42.45
#